data_AF-A0A0Q9LWX6-F1
#
_entry.id   AF-A0A0Q9LWX6-F1
#
_cell.length_a   1.000
_cell.length_b   1.000
_cell.length_c   1.000
_cell.angle_alpha   90.00
_cell.angle_beta   90.00
_cell.angle_gamma   90.00
#
_symmetry.space_group_name_H-M   'P 1'
#
loop_
_entity.id
_entity.type
_entity.pdbx_description
1 polymer ?
#
loop_
_entity_poly.entity_id
_entity_poly.type
_entity_poly.pdbx_seq_one_letter_code
_entity_poly.pdbx_strand_id
1 'polypeptide(L)'
;MSDQPGTESIEDDLGSYSVDDAVDAGSGQEQLLDSSEGDNEPWSPPDQQPRNTEWGTTATEQGLDETIDQRVMQEVSDPDSAYGAPDNEGGLDPEPRVGGDDPDSIDASQDFLGDAEVGEGAVGQLADPDEGTREDDEPELVGEELGSGDGDQSPEEQAMHVVEGD
;
A
#
# COMPACT_ATOMS: atom_id res chain seq x y z
N MET A 1 35.86 -10.04 -56.44
CA MET A 1 36.13 -9.72 -55.02
C MET A 1 36.28 -8.22 -54.99
N SER A 2 35.18 -7.50 -54.78
CA SER A 2 35.19 -6.04 -54.82
C SER A 2 35.50 -5.51 -53.43
N ASP A 3 36.72 -5.01 -53.27
CA ASP A 3 37.10 -4.06 -52.22
C ASP A 3 36.28 -2.79 -52.39
N GLN A 4 35.52 -2.41 -51.37
CA GLN A 4 34.94 -1.07 -51.25
C GLN A 4 35.24 -0.59 -49.81
N PRO A 5 36.04 0.47 -49.63
CA PRO A 5 36.39 0.97 -48.30
C PRO A 5 35.25 1.84 -47.78
N GLY A 6 34.84 1.62 -46.53
CA GLY A 6 34.09 2.63 -45.76
C GLY A 6 32.74 2.23 -45.16
N THR A 7 32.50 0.95 -44.84
CA THR A 7 31.39 0.60 -43.94
C THR A 7 31.93 -0.35 -42.88
N GLU A 8 32.29 0.18 -41.70
CA GLU A 8 32.68 -0.65 -40.57
C GLU A 8 31.41 -1.21 -39.91
N SER A 9 31.04 -2.44 -40.30
CA SER A 9 29.95 -3.20 -39.73
C SER A 9 30.50 -4.30 -38.84
N ILE A 10 30.07 -4.35 -37.58
CA ILE A 10 30.46 -5.39 -36.64
C ILE A 10 29.30 -6.38 -36.53
N GLU A 11 29.61 -7.66 -36.77
CA GLU A 11 28.65 -8.75 -36.84
C GLU A 11 28.92 -9.73 -35.70
N ASP A 12 27.96 -9.87 -34.79
CA ASP A 12 27.99 -10.82 -33.68
C ASP A 12 26.80 -11.79 -33.79
N ASP A 13 26.80 -12.86 -32.96
CA ASP A 13 25.76 -13.90 -32.96
C ASP A 13 24.33 -13.34 -32.73
N LEU A 14 24.24 -12.11 -32.19
CA LEU A 14 23.00 -11.40 -31.92
C LEU A 14 22.59 -10.39 -33.01
N GLY A 15 23.40 -10.17 -34.06
CA GLY A 15 23.08 -9.29 -35.19
C GLY A 15 24.26 -8.50 -35.76
N SER A 16 24.03 -7.78 -36.86
CA SER A 16 25.01 -6.89 -37.50
C SER A 16 24.70 -5.42 -37.19
N TYR A 17 25.65 -4.70 -36.60
CA TYR A 17 25.51 -3.28 -36.31
C TYR A 17 26.53 -2.47 -37.11
N SER A 18 26.10 -1.36 -37.71
CA SER A 18 26.97 -0.46 -38.48
C SER A 18 27.45 0.68 -37.59
N VAL A 19 28.76 0.88 -37.47
CA VAL A 19 29.34 1.95 -36.64
C VAL A 19 29.10 3.34 -37.25
N ASP A 20 28.98 3.42 -38.58
CA ASP A 20 28.75 4.66 -39.33
C ASP A 20 27.27 5.08 -39.40
N ASP A 21 26.34 4.18 -39.10
CA ASP A 21 24.90 4.50 -39.08
C ASP A 21 24.52 5.00 -37.69
N ALA A 22 24.94 6.23 -37.38
CA ALA A 22 24.80 6.87 -36.08
C ALA A 22 23.33 7.16 -35.64
N VAL A 23 22.33 6.57 -36.31
CA VAL A 23 20.91 6.78 -36.04
C VAL A 23 20.05 5.55 -36.36
N ASP A 24 20.50 4.33 -36.08
CA ASP A 24 19.54 3.25 -35.82
C ASP A 24 19.05 3.33 -34.36
N ALA A 25 18.47 4.48 -34.00
CA ALA A 25 17.49 4.50 -32.93
C ALA A 25 16.26 3.78 -33.52
N GLY A 26 16.33 2.45 -33.54
CA GLY A 26 15.35 1.58 -34.19
C GLY A 26 13.95 2.09 -33.92
N SER A 27 13.14 2.19 -34.98
CA SER A 27 11.82 2.85 -34.98
C SER A 27 11.15 2.74 -33.63
N GLY A 28 11.32 3.78 -32.80
CA GLY A 28 10.81 3.79 -31.43
C GLY A 28 9.34 3.43 -31.51
N GLN A 29 8.92 2.42 -30.75
CA GLN A 29 7.52 2.01 -30.80
C GLN A 29 6.69 3.27 -30.58
N GLU A 30 5.76 3.61 -31.48
CA GLU A 30 4.96 4.85 -31.37
C GLU A 30 4.19 4.93 -30.04
N GLN A 31 4.03 3.80 -29.36
CA GLN A 31 3.47 3.67 -28.01
C GLN A 31 4.38 4.22 -26.89
N LEU A 32 5.69 4.40 -27.11
CA LEU A 32 6.59 5.09 -26.16
C LEU A 32 6.54 6.63 -26.31
N LEU A 33 5.92 7.12 -27.39
CA LEU A 33 5.75 8.56 -27.65
C LEU A 33 4.33 9.02 -27.29
N ASP A 34 3.52 8.17 -26.67
CA ASP A 34 2.18 8.52 -26.23
C ASP A 34 2.26 9.59 -25.12
N SER A 35 2.10 10.84 -25.55
CA SER A 35 2.13 12.02 -24.69
C SER A 35 0.85 12.16 -23.83
N SER A 36 -0.09 11.20 -23.93
CA SER A 36 -1.29 11.20 -23.09
C SER A 36 -1.01 10.80 -21.64
N GLU A 37 0.08 10.05 -21.41
CA GLU A 37 0.69 9.87 -20.09
C GLU A 37 1.72 10.99 -19.91
N GLY A 38 1.37 12.03 -19.13
CA GLY A 38 2.09 13.30 -19.07
C GLY A 38 3.57 13.26 -18.68
N ASP A 39 4.08 12.10 -18.27
CA ASP A 39 5.47 11.89 -17.85
C ASP A 39 6.45 11.61 -19.01
N ASN A 40 5.95 11.33 -20.22
CA ASN A 40 6.79 10.94 -21.36
C ASN A 40 7.14 12.09 -22.32
N GLU A 41 6.78 13.35 -22.01
CA GLU A 41 7.13 14.48 -22.88
C GLU A 41 8.64 14.81 -22.75
N PRO A 42 9.43 14.66 -23.83
CA PRO A 42 10.87 14.88 -23.76
C PRO A 42 11.17 16.36 -23.53
N TRP A 43 11.83 16.65 -22.42
CA TRP A 43 12.24 18.00 -22.09
C TRP A 43 13.37 18.50 -23.00
N SER A 44 13.24 19.72 -23.56
CA SER A 44 14.28 20.36 -24.37
C SER A 44 14.94 21.51 -23.61
N PRO A 45 16.27 21.57 -23.48
CA PRO A 45 16.93 22.78 -22.98
C PRO A 45 16.63 23.97 -23.93
N PRO A 46 16.26 25.16 -23.43
CA PRO A 46 16.40 25.67 -22.07
C PRO A 46 15.09 25.65 -21.24
N ASP A 47 14.11 24.83 -21.58
CA ASP A 47 12.75 24.97 -21.04
C ASP A 47 12.75 24.84 -19.49
N GLN A 48 13.71 24.12 -18.89
CA GLN A 48 13.94 24.00 -17.44
C GLN A 48 15.39 24.33 -17.14
N GLN A 49 15.59 25.03 -16.02
CA GLN A 49 16.90 25.18 -15.42
C GLN A 49 17.33 23.83 -14.83
N PRO A 50 18.61 23.43 -14.96
CA PRO A 50 19.09 22.22 -14.31
C PRO A 50 19.11 22.44 -12.79
N ARG A 51 18.52 21.51 -12.01
CA ARG A 51 18.31 21.65 -10.55
C ARG A 51 19.57 21.97 -9.75
N ASN A 52 20.74 21.56 -10.24
CA ASN A 52 22.04 21.87 -9.61
C ASN A 52 22.43 23.36 -9.66
N THR A 53 21.64 24.21 -10.34
CA THR A 53 21.86 25.65 -10.40
C THR A 53 20.98 26.44 -9.42
N GLU A 54 20.08 25.79 -8.70
CA GLU A 54 19.11 26.45 -7.80
C GLU A 54 19.72 26.84 -6.44
N TRP A 55 20.71 26.09 -5.95
CA TRP A 55 21.49 26.41 -4.74
C TRP A 55 22.97 26.00 -4.89
N GLY A 56 23.87 26.69 -4.19
CA GLY A 56 25.30 26.34 -4.15
C GLY A 56 26.14 26.89 -5.31
N THR A 57 25.62 27.87 -6.06
CA THR A 57 26.35 28.49 -7.18
C THR A 57 27.15 29.72 -6.73
N THR A 58 26.73 30.36 -5.63
CA THR A 58 27.45 31.50 -5.05
C THR A 58 28.41 31.07 -3.94
N ALA A 59 29.47 31.85 -3.72
CA ALA A 59 30.45 31.57 -2.65
C ALA A 59 29.83 31.53 -1.25
N THR A 60 28.74 32.29 -1.03
CA THR A 60 28.00 32.31 0.24
C THR A 60 27.21 31.02 0.41
N GLU A 61 26.49 30.58 -0.64
CA GLU A 61 25.71 29.33 -0.62
C GLU A 61 26.60 28.11 -0.49
N GLN A 62 27.79 28.06 -1.11
CA GLN A 62 28.70 26.91 -0.91
C GLN A 62 29.26 26.83 0.51
N GLY A 63 29.29 27.95 1.24
CA GLY A 63 29.67 27.99 2.65
C GLY A 63 28.52 27.61 3.61
N LEU A 64 27.31 27.44 3.09
CA LEU A 64 26.10 27.15 3.85
C LEU A 64 25.44 25.90 3.29
N ASP A 65 25.24 24.88 4.11
CA ASP A 65 24.45 23.75 3.66
C ASP A 65 23.02 24.17 3.32
N GLU A 66 22.46 23.50 2.34
CA GLU A 66 21.07 23.64 1.96
C GLU A 66 20.16 23.00 3.03
N THR A 67 19.09 23.70 3.39
CA THR A 67 18.09 23.21 4.35
C THR A 67 17.05 22.31 3.66
N ILE A 68 16.38 21.44 4.43
CA ILE A 68 15.31 20.58 3.90
C ILE A 68 14.18 21.42 3.30
N ASP A 69 13.79 22.51 3.96
CA ASP A 69 12.73 23.40 3.45
C ASP A 69 13.09 23.99 2.08
N GLN A 70 14.36 24.37 1.88
CA GLN A 70 14.85 24.88 0.58
C GLN A 70 14.78 23.82 -0.52
N ARG A 71 15.03 22.54 -0.21
CA ARG A 71 14.88 21.43 -1.17
C ARG A 71 13.44 21.19 -1.54
N VAL A 72 12.54 21.22 -0.55
CA VAL A 72 11.10 21.04 -0.78
C VAL A 72 10.56 22.15 -1.67
N MET A 73 11.02 23.40 -1.53
CA MET A 73 10.62 24.51 -2.40
C MET A 73 11.06 24.38 -3.87
N GLN A 74 12.11 23.59 -4.14
CA GLN A 74 12.61 23.34 -5.50
C GLN A 74 11.88 22.20 -6.20
N GLU A 75 11.06 21.44 -5.48
CA GLU A 75 10.32 20.30 -5.99
C GLU A 75 8.88 20.72 -6.34
N VAL A 76 8.37 20.21 -7.46
CA VAL A 76 6.94 20.27 -7.78
C VAL A 76 6.32 19.01 -7.21
N SER A 77 5.37 19.17 -6.29
CA SER A 77 4.60 18.04 -5.76
C SER A 77 3.89 17.30 -6.88
N ASP A 78 3.96 15.98 -6.85
CA ASP A 78 3.19 15.13 -7.75
C ASP A 78 1.69 15.28 -7.45
N PRO A 79 0.88 15.76 -8.41
CA PRO A 79 -0.54 16.02 -8.20
C PRO A 79 -1.38 14.75 -8.05
N ASP A 80 -0.84 13.57 -8.38
CA ASP A 80 -1.52 12.28 -8.28
C ASP A 80 -0.99 11.44 -7.09
N SER A 81 -0.10 12.02 -6.28
CA SER A 81 0.46 11.37 -5.09
C SER A 81 -0.03 12.01 -3.79
N ALA A 82 -0.54 11.19 -2.88
CA ALA A 82 -0.83 11.60 -1.50
C ALA A 82 0.44 11.66 -0.63
N TYR A 83 1.61 11.31 -1.16
CA TYR A 83 2.86 11.26 -0.41
C TYR A 83 3.27 12.65 0.08
N GLY A 84 3.44 12.80 1.40
CA GLY A 84 3.78 14.08 2.03
C GLY A 84 2.59 14.97 2.39
N ALA A 85 1.36 14.51 2.18
CA ALA A 85 0.12 15.19 2.57
C ALA A 85 -0.70 14.36 3.59
N PRO A 86 -0.20 14.19 4.84
CA PRO A 86 -0.83 13.34 5.83
C PRO A 86 -2.19 13.85 6.33
N ASP A 87 -2.47 15.15 6.20
CA ASP A 87 -3.74 15.76 6.60
C ASP A 87 -4.66 16.01 5.38
N ASN A 88 -4.51 15.20 4.32
CA ASN A 88 -5.22 15.28 3.04
C ASN A 88 -5.08 16.66 2.36
N GLU A 89 -3.92 17.30 2.48
CA GLU A 89 -3.63 18.58 1.82
C GLU A 89 -3.62 18.45 0.29
N GLY A 90 -3.35 17.24 -0.23
CA GLY A 90 -3.40 16.91 -1.65
C GLY A 90 -4.82 16.67 -2.18
N GLY A 91 -5.82 16.48 -1.32
CA GLY A 91 -7.22 16.23 -1.73
C GLY A 91 -7.43 14.88 -2.44
N LEU A 92 -6.44 13.99 -2.41
CA LEU A 92 -6.46 12.67 -3.05
C LEU A 92 -6.87 11.56 -2.08
N ASP A 93 -6.91 11.84 -0.77
CA ASP A 93 -7.31 10.83 0.20
C ASP A 93 -8.78 10.47 -0.03
N PRO A 94 -9.11 9.17 -0.23
CA PRO A 94 -10.49 8.73 -0.26
C PRO A 94 -11.23 9.15 1.02
N GLU A 95 -12.55 9.34 0.92
CA GLU A 95 -13.38 9.60 2.11
C GLU A 95 -13.08 8.56 3.20
N PRO A 96 -13.09 8.96 4.49
CA PRO A 96 -12.68 8.10 5.59
C PRO A 96 -13.44 6.77 5.55
N ARG A 97 -12.72 5.71 5.22
CA ARG A 97 -13.22 4.33 5.16
C ARG A 97 -12.76 3.57 6.39
N VAL A 98 -13.66 2.78 6.96
CA VAL A 98 -13.26 1.81 7.99
C VAL A 98 -12.58 0.64 7.27
N GLY A 99 -11.34 0.33 7.66
CA GLY A 99 -10.50 -0.68 6.99
C GLY A 99 -9.38 -0.10 6.11
N GLY A 100 -9.26 1.23 5.96
CA GLY A 100 -8.15 1.85 5.22
C GLY A 100 -8.12 1.48 3.73
N ASP A 101 -6.96 1.05 3.22
CA ASP A 101 -6.69 0.75 1.81
C ASP A 101 -7.30 -0.59 1.32
N ASP A 102 -8.00 -1.32 2.18
CA ASP A 102 -8.61 -2.58 1.77
C ASP A 102 -9.60 -2.35 0.60
N PRO A 103 -9.51 -3.12 -0.50
CA PRO A 103 -10.36 -2.94 -1.68
C PRO A 103 -11.84 -3.21 -1.38
N ASP A 104 -12.11 -3.99 -0.35
CA ASP A 104 -13.44 -4.32 0.14
C ASP A 104 -13.88 -3.40 1.30
N SER A 105 -13.13 -2.34 1.62
CA SER A 105 -13.53 -1.36 2.63
C SER A 105 -14.83 -0.65 2.24
N ILE A 106 -15.62 -0.32 3.26
CA ILE A 106 -16.88 0.40 3.12
C ILE A 106 -16.80 1.78 3.78
N ASP A 107 -17.72 2.65 3.40
CA ASP A 107 -17.82 3.98 3.97
C ASP A 107 -18.09 3.92 5.48
N ALA A 108 -17.41 4.76 6.26
CA ALA A 108 -17.56 4.75 7.72
C ALA A 108 -19.00 5.04 8.19
N SER A 109 -19.82 5.73 7.40
CA SER A 109 -21.24 5.96 7.71
C SER A 109 -22.13 4.74 7.47
N GLN A 110 -21.66 3.78 6.67
CA GLN A 110 -22.38 2.56 6.30
C GLN A 110 -21.90 1.34 7.09
N ASP A 111 -20.77 1.47 7.80
CA ASP A 111 -20.26 0.39 8.63
C ASP A 111 -21.07 0.25 9.91
N PHE A 112 -21.35 -1.00 10.27
CA PHE A 112 -21.92 -1.34 11.57
C PHE A 112 -20.78 -1.44 12.56
N LEU A 113 -20.39 -0.30 13.11
CA LEU A 113 -19.69 -0.27 14.39
C LEU A 113 -20.70 -0.84 15.38
N GLY A 114 -20.59 -2.15 15.68
CA GLY A 114 -21.37 -2.75 16.76
C GLY A 114 -21.28 -1.87 18.01
N ASP A 115 -22.30 -1.93 18.86
CA ASP A 115 -22.08 -1.37 20.19
C ASP A 115 -20.82 -2.02 20.79
N ALA A 116 -20.05 -1.24 21.53
CA ALA A 116 -18.84 -1.75 22.18
C ALA A 116 -19.19 -2.72 23.33
N GLU A 117 -20.41 -3.26 23.35
CA GLU A 117 -20.92 -4.16 24.35
C GLU A 117 -20.33 -5.54 24.14
N VAL A 118 -19.15 -5.71 24.72
CA VAL A 118 -18.61 -7.02 25.05
C VAL A 118 -19.07 -7.33 26.46
N GLY A 119 -19.88 -8.38 26.61
CA GLY A 119 -20.38 -8.80 27.91
C GLY A 119 -19.26 -8.99 28.94
N GLU A 120 -19.44 -8.52 30.17
CA GLU A 120 -18.43 -8.71 31.21
C GLU A 120 -18.48 -10.14 31.81
N GLY A 121 -19.57 -10.86 31.57
CA GLY A 121 -19.80 -12.23 32.06
C GLY A 121 -19.09 -13.27 31.20
N ALA A 122 -18.32 -14.15 31.84
CA ALA A 122 -17.81 -15.37 31.21
C ALA A 122 -18.97 -16.34 30.93
N VAL A 123 -18.86 -17.11 29.84
CA VAL A 123 -19.80 -18.20 29.56
C VAL A 123 -19.69 -19.30 30.62
N GLY A 124 -20.83 -19.79 31.09
CA GLY A 124 -20.90 -20.95 32.01
C GLY A 124 -20.69 -22.28 31.28
N GLN A 125 -20.36 -23.33 32.03
CA GLN A 125 -20.26 -24.70 31.50
C GLN A 125 -21.55 -25.46 31.76
N LEU A 126 -22.10 -26.15 30.75
CA LEU A 126 -23.22 -27.07 30.94
C LEU A 126 -22.70 -28.49 31.15
N ALA A 127 -23.23 -29.17 32.16
CA ALA A 127 -22.95 -30.58 32.41
C ALA A 127 -24.27 -31.36 32.58
N ASP A 128 -24.29 -32.59 32.09
CA ASP A 128 -25.40 -33.50 32.35
C ASP A 128 -25.48 -33.80 33.87
N PRO A 129 -26.68 -34.10 34.42
CA PRO A 129 -26.85 -34.41 35.83
C PRO A 129 -25.99 -35.58 36.34
N ASP A 130 -25.60 -36.48 35.43
CA ASP A 130 -24.77 -37.65 35.70
C ASP A 130 -23.25 -37.37 35.53
N GLU A 131 -22.91 -36.12 35.21
CA GLU A 131 -21.56 -35.61 34.95
C GLU A 131 -20.85 -36.32 33.77
N GLY A 132 -21.61 -37.02 32.89
CA GLY A 132 -21.06 -37.83 31.80
C GLY A 132 -20.26 -39.05 32.28
N THR A 133 -20.43 -39.46 33.55
CA THR A 133 -19.66 -40.57 34.16
C THR A 133 -20.48 -41.84 34.38
N ARG A 134 -21.81 -41.78 34.28
CA ARG A 134 -22.72 -42.89 34.55
C ARG A 134 -23.51 -43.24 33.30
N GLU A 135 -24.48 -44.13 33.46
CA GLU A 135 -25.43 -44.44 32.39
C GLU A 135 -26.49 -43.33 32.40
N ASP A 136 -26.77 -42.79 31.22
CA ASP A 136 -27.77 -41.73 31.03
C ASP A 136 -29.19 -42.32 31.19
N ASP A 137 -29.85 -41.96 32.27
CA ASP A 137 -31.23 -42.35 32.58
C ASP A 137 -32.24 -41.25 32.15
N GLU A 138 -31.76 -40.09 31.68
CA GLU A 138 -32.55 -38.93 31.33
C GLU A 138 -32.95 -38.97 29.83
N PRO A 139 -34.23 -39.16 29.49
CA PRO A 139 -34.65 -39.21 28.08
C PRO A 139 -34.70 -37.83 27.40
N GLU A 140 -34.55 -36.75 28.17
CA GLU A 140 -34.59 -35.37 27.70
C GLU A 140 -33.18 -34.77 27.68
N LEU A 141 -32.88 -33.94 26.68
CA LEU A 141 -31.60 -33.25 26.59
C LEU A 141 -31.60 -32.07 27.56
N VAL A 142 -31.11 -32.31 28.77
CA VAL A 142 -31.06 -31.34 29.87
C VAL A 142 -29.64 -31.25 30.40
N GLY A 143 -29.19 -30.04 30.71
CA GLY A 143 -27.89 -29.79 31.33
C GLY A 143 -28.02 -28.75 32.43
N GLU A 144 -27.23 -28.91 33.49
CA GLU A 144 -27.13 -27.98 34.60
C GLU A 144 -25.96 -27.02 34.36
N GLU A 145 -26.18 -25.73 34.60
CA GLU A 145 -25.09 -24.74 34.55
C GLU A 145 -24.18 -24.93 35.77
N LEU A 146 -22.96 -25.35 35.50
CA LEU A 146 -21.86 -25.26 36.44
C LEU A 146 -21.40 -23.81 36.43
N GLY A 147 -21.38 -23.19 37.62
CA GLY A 147 -21.17 -21.76 37.77
C GLY A 147 -19.95 -21.25 37.00
N SER A 148 -19.99 -19.98 36.59
CA SER A 148 -18.92 -19.27 35.87
C SER A 148 -17.62 -19.30 36.68
N GLY A 149 -16.85 -20.38 36.53
CA GLY A 149 -15.66 -20.61 37.32
C GLY A 149 -14.50 -19.78 36.79
N ASP A 150 -13.83 -19.04 37.69
CA ASP A 150 -12.49 -18.46 37.49
C ASP A 150 -11.39 -19.55 37.35
N GLY A 151 -11.64 -20.67 36.67
CA GLY A 151 -10.74 -21.83 36.59
C GLY A 151 -10.67 -22.46 35.20
N ASP A 152 -9.47 -22.91 34.83
CA ASP A 152 -9.06 -23.70 33.63
C ASP A 152 -9.99 -23.64 32.40
N GLN A 153 -10.43 -22.44 32.02
CA GLN A 153 -11.17 -22.23 30.78
C GLN A 153 -10.24 -22.47 29.60
N SER A 154 -10.72 -23.20 28.61
CA SER A 154 -10.03 -23.31 27.33
C SER A 154 -9.87 -21.93 26.67
N PRO A 155 -8.87 -21.74 25.80
CA PRO A 155 -8.73 -20.50 25.04
C PRO A 155 -10.00 -20.11 24.26
N GLU A 156 -10.75 -21.11 23.80
CA GLU A 156 -12.00 -20.92 23.07
C GLU A 156 -13.12 -20.42 23.97
N GLU A 157 -13.20 -20.89 25.23
CA GLU A 157 -14.20 -20.42 26.20
C GLU A 157 -13.90 -18.98 26.66
N GLN A 158 -12.62 -18.62 26.84
CA GLN A 158 -12.22 -17.26 27.20
C GLN A 158 -12.49 -16.22 26.11
N ALA A 159 -12.67 -16.66 24.86
CA ALA A 159 -12.97 -15.78 23.75
C ALA A 159 -14.46 -15.37 23.69
N MET A 160 -15.34 -16.05 24.43
CA MET A 160 -16.78 -15.86 24.38
C MET A 160 -17.31 -15.16 25.65
N HIS A 161 -18.18 -14.17 25.46
CA HIS A 161 -18.74 -13.34 26.52
C HIS A 161 -20.27 -13.26 26.42
N VAL A 162 -20.95 -13.23 27.57
CA VAL A 162 -22.42 -13.13 27.63
C VAL A 162 -22.84 -11.67 27.72
N VAL A 163 -23.56 -11.18 26.70
CA VAL A 163 -24.22 -9.87 26.71
C VAL A 163 -25.62 -10.02 27.32
N GLU A 164 -25.94 -9.18 28.30
CA GLU A 164 -27.29 -9.16 28.89
C GLU A 164 -28.27 -8.52 27.90
N GLY A 165 -29.31 -9.25 27.49
CA GLY A 165 -30.38 -8.69 26.67
C GLY A 165 -31.38 -7.86 27.49
N ASP A 166 -31.97 -6.84 26.87
CA ASP A 166 -33.14 -6.09 27.40
C ASP A 166 -34.44 -6.92 27.37
#